data_AF-A0AAN6JT52-F1
#
_entry.id   AF-A0AAN6JT52-F1
#
_cell.length_a   1.000
_cell.length_b   1.000
_cell.length_c   1.000
_cell.angle_alpha   90.00
_cell.angle_beta   90.00
_cell.angle_gamma   90.00
#
_symmetry.space_group_name_H-M   'P 1'
#
loop_
_entity.id
_entity.type
_entity.pdbx_description
1 polymer ?
#
loop_
_entity_poly.entity_id
_entity_poly.type
_entity_poly.pdbx_seq_one_letter_code
_entity_poly.pdbx_strand_id
1 'polypeptide(L)'
;MILVGTKLDLREDRDEIIKLSERRMQPISYAQGNAMARDIGAVRYLECSALTQKGLKGVFDEAIRCVLAPAPIKTRKKNNCLIL
;
A
#
# COMPACT_ATOMS: atom_id res chain seq x y z
N MET A 1 -5.96 7.06 6.71
CA MET A 1 -5.86 5.61 6.41
C MET A 1 -4.55 5.34 5.69
N ILE A 2 -3.81 4.29 6.06
CA ILE A 2 -2.57 3.86 5.40
C ILE A 2 -2.80 2.46 4.85
N LEU A 3 -2.33 2.18 3.62
CA LEU A 3 -2.31 0.83 3.06
C LEU A 3 -0.94 0.20 3.32
N VAL A 4 -0.90 -1.02 3.85
CA VAL A 4 0.35 -1.73 4.16
C VAL A 4 0.39 -3.07 3.42
N GLY A 5 1.39 -3.25 2.55
CA GLY A 5 1.76 -4.54 1.98
C GLY A 5 2.60 -5.32 2.99
N THR A 6 2.14 -6.50 3.39
CA THR A 6 2.87 -7.36 4.34
C THR A 6 3.59 -8.50 3.62
N LYS A 7 4.43 -9.24 4.35
CA LYS A 7 5.18 -10.40 3.83
C LYS A 7 6.06 -10.05 2.63
N LEU A 8 6.71 -8.88 2.66
CA LEU A 8 7.57 -8.39 1.58
C LEU A 8 8.68 -9.39 1.19
N ASP A 9 9.16 -10.18 2.16
CA ASP A 9 10.12 -11.26 1.98
C ASP A 9 9.69 -12.31 0.95
N LEU A 10 8.39 -12.59 0.82
CA LEU A 10 7.88 -13.61 -0.10
C LEU A 10 7.85 -13.14 -1.56
N ARG A 11 8.11 -11.86 -1.84
CA ARG A 11 8.14 -11.34 -3.21
C ARG A 11 9.30 -11.92 -4.02
N GLU A 12 10.39 -12.27 -3.35
CA GLU A 12 11.61 -12.85 -3.95
C GLU A 12 11.77 -14.34 -3.61
N ASP A 13 10.85 -14.92 -2.83
CA ASP A 13 10.87 -16.33 -2.46
C ASP A 13 10.43 -17.21 -3.63
N ARG A 14 11.30 -18.14 -4.05
CA ARG A 14 11.06 -18.97 -5.24
C ARG A 14 9.88 -19.91 -5.06
N ASP A 15 9.73 -20.49 -3.88
CA ASP A 15 8.67 -21.47 -3.63
C ASP A 15 7.30 -20.80 -3.63
N GLU A 16 7.18 -19.61 -3.03
CA GLU A 16 5.95 -18.83 -3.08
C GLU A 16 5.62 -18.31 -4.49
N ILE A 17 6.63 -17.91 -5.28
CA ILE A 17 6.41 -17.52 -6.68
C ILE A 17 5.85 -18.70 -7.48
N ILE A 18 6.40 -19.90 -7.32
CA ILE A 18 5.91 -21.12 -8.01
C ILE A 18 4.47 -21.42 -7.60
N LYS A 19 4.17 -21.43 -6.29
CA LYS A 19 2.80 -21.66 -5.77
C LYS A 19 1.78 -20.65 -6.30
N LEU A 20 2.17 -19.38 -6.42
CA LEU A 20 1.29 -18.36 -7.01
C LEU A 20 1.12 -18.59 -8.51
N SER A 21 2.16 -18.97 -9.22
CA SER A 21 2.14 -19.27 -10.66
C SER A 21 1.22 -20.45 -10.99
N GLU A 22 1.20 -21.50 -10.16
CA GLU A 22 0.26 -22.63 -10.28
C GLU A 22 -1.20 -22.17 -10.23
N ARG A 23 -1.48 -21.06 -9.53
CA ARG A 23 -2.79 -20.41 -9.44
C ARG A 23 -2.99 -19.28 -10.45
N ARG A 24 -2.07 -19.12 -11.41
CA ARG A 24 -2.03 -18.02 -12.39
C ARG A 24 -1.99 -16.63 -11.76
N MET A 25 -1.36 -16.53 -10.60
CA MET A 25 -1.15 -15.28 -9.87
C MET A 25 0.34 -14.94 -9.82
N GLN A 26 0.62 -13.70 -9.43
CA GLN A 26 1.98 -13.18 -9.23
C GLN A 26 2.01 -12.30 -7.98
N PRO A 27 3.18 -12.17 -7.31
CA PRO A 27 3.33 -11.24 -6.20
C PRO A 27 2.94 -9.82 -6.61
N ILE A 28 2.27 -9.10 -5.71
CA ILE A 28 1.91 -7.70 -5.92
C ILE A 28 3.19 -6.89 -5.99
N SER A 29 3.35 -6.06 -7.03
CA SER A 29 4.45 -5.11 -7.15
C SER A 29 4.18 -3.83 -6.34
N TYR A 30 5.25 -3.09 -6.03
CA TYR A 30 5.12 -1.80 -5.34
C TYR A 30 4.22 -0.82 -6.09
N ALA A 31 4.34 -0.78 -7.43
CA ALA A 31 3.53 0.09 -8.28
C ALA A 31 2.04 -0.22 -8.18
N GLN A 32 1.67 -1.51 -8.16
CA GLN A 32 0.28 -1.96 -7.99
C GLN A 32 -0.27 -1.60 -6.61
N GLY A 33 0.52 -1.83 -5.55
CA GLY A 33 0.13 -1.44 -4.19
C GLY A 33 -0.07 0.08 -4.04
N ASN A 34 0.82 0.86 -4.65
CA ASN A 34 0.70 2.32 -4.65
C ASN A 34 -0.50 2.83 -5.48
N ALA A 35 -0.82 2.16 -6.59
CA ALA A 35 -2.03 2.45 -7.36
C ALA A 35 -3.29 2.17 -6.52
N MET A 36 -3.37 0.99 -5.89
CA MET A 36 -4.48 0.64 -4.99
C MET A 36 -4.64 1.64 -3.85
N ALA A 37 -3.53 2.08 -3.23
CA ALA A 37 -3.59 3.11 -2.18
C ALA A 37 -4.22 4.41 -2.66
N ARG A 38 -3.96 4.84 -3.90
CA ARG A 38 -4.59 6.03 -4.50
C ARG A 38 -6.07 5.80 -4.78
N ASP A 39 -6.44 4.61 -5.23
CA ASP A 39 -7.82 4.26 -5.58
C ASP A 39 -8.73 4.26 -4.35
N ILE A 40 -8.25 3.74 -3.22
CA ILE A 40 -8.98 3.74 -1.95
C ILE A 40 -8.83 5.03 -1.14
N GLY A 41 -8.08 6.02 -1.63
CA GLY A 41 -7.83 7.27 -0.92
C GLY A 41 -6.98 7.14 0.35
N ALA A 42 -6.08 6.14 0.40
CA ALA A 42 -5.09 6.04 1.45
C ALA A 42 -4.08 7.20 1.36
N VAL A 43 -3.63 7.66 2.53
CA VAL A 43 -2.65 8.74 2.66
C VAL A 43 -1.28 8.30 2.14
N ARG A 44 -0.95 7.03 2.34
CA ARG A 44 0.33 6.44 1.94
C ARG A 44 0.20 4.93 1.75
N TYR A 45 1.05 4.39 0.89
CA TYR A 45 1.34 2.97 0.78
C TYR A 45 2.71 2.68 1.40
N LEU A 46 2.81 1.64 2.22
CA LEU A 46 4.07 1.15 2.81
C LEU A 46 4.15 -0.36 2.66
N GLU A 47 5.36 -0.90 2.65
CA GLU A 47 5.59 -2.35 2.62
C GLU A 47 6.46 -2.77 3.80
N CYS A 48 6.15 -3.91 4.41
CA CYS A 48 6.94 -4.46 5.48
C CYS A 48 7.02 -5.99 5.45
N SER A 49 8.03 -6.50 6.12
CA SER A 49 8.20 -7.91 6.44
C SER A 49 8.36 -8.02 7.95
N ALA A 50 7.46 -8.76 8.60
CA ALA A 50 7.59 -9.05 10.03
C ALA A 50 8.76 -10.01 10.28
N LEU A 51 9.03 -10.92 9.34
CA LEU A 51 10.08 -11.93 9.43
C LEU A 51 11.48 -11.30 9.39
N THR A 52 11.74 -10.45 8.40
CA THR A 52 13.04 -9.77 8.23
C THR A 52 13.11 -8.43 8.96
N GLN A 53 12.02 -8.02 9.61
CA GLN A 53 11.82 -6.71 10.24
C GLN A 53 11.97 -5.50 9.31
N LYS A 54 12.12 -5.72 7.99
CA LYS A 54 12.24 -4.67 6.99
C LYS A 54 10.96 -3.85 6.93
N GLY A 55 11.10 -2.52 7.02
CA GLY A 55 9.98 -1.57 6.91
C GLY A 55 9.05 -1.49 8.13
N LEU A 56 9.21 -2.35 9.13
CA LEU A 56 8.28 -2.43 10.27
C LEU A 56 8.23 -1.13 11.07
N LYS A 57 9.39 -0.57 11.45
CA LYS A 57 9.48 0.72 12.14
C LYS A 57 8.82 1.84 11.34
N GLY A 58 9.06 1.89 10.04
CA GLY A 58 8.49 2.92 9.15
C GLY A 58 6.96 2.88 9.09
N VAL A 59 6.35 1.69 9.15
CA VAL A 59 4.89 1.55 9.23
C VAL A 59 4.32 2.16 10.49
N PHE A 60 4.91 1.88 11.65
CA PHE A 60 4.44 2.43 12.93
C PHE A 60 4.69 3.93 13.05
N ASP A 61 5.88 4.40 12.67
CA ASP A 61 6.20 5.84 12.68
C ASP A 61 5.23 6.64 11.81
N GLU A 62 4.88 6.11 10.62
CA GLU A 62 3.95 6.79 9.72
C GLU A 62 2.50 6.73 10.22
N ALA A 63 2.11 5.64 10.88
CA ALA A 63 0.79 5.53 11.52
C ALA A 63 0.62 6.60 12.61
N ILE A 64 1.64 6.78 13.45
CA ILE A 64 1.67 7.82 14.48
C ILE A 64 1.63 9.21 13.82
N ARG A 65 2.49 9.44 12.82
CA ARG A 65 2.55 10.72 12.08
C ARG A 65 1.21 11.07 11.44
N CYS A 66 0.48 10.11 10.87
CA CYS A 66 -0.81 10.35 10.24
C CYS A 66 -1.88 10.86 11.22
N VAL A 67 -1.73 10.58 12.52
CA VAL A 67 -2.64 11.07 13.57
C VAL A 67 -2.17 12.40 14.14
N LEU A 68 -0.85 12.55 14.41
CA LEU A 68 -0.30 13.75 15.04
C LEU A 68 -0.16 14.94 14.07
N ALA A 69 0.09 14.68 12.80
CA ALA A 69 0.27 15.68 11.75
C ALA A 69 -0.56 15.28 10.52
N PRO A 70 -1.89 15.46 10.57
CA PRO A 70 -2.77 15.08 9.46
C PRO A 70 -2.40 15.89 8.22
N ALA A 71 -1.92 15.21 7.18
CA ALA A 71 -1.78 15.82 5.87
C ALA A 71 -3.17 16.25 5.38
N PRO A 72 -3.30 17.42 4.71
CA PRO A 72 -4.59 17.85 4.17
C PRO A 72 -5.13 16.76 3.25
N ILE A 73 -6.25 16.15 3.65
CA ILE A 73 -6.92 15.12 2.88
C ILE A 73 -7.33 15.76 1.56
N LYS A 74 -6.74 15.31 0.44
CA LYS A 74 -7.16 15.74 -0.89
C LYS A 74 -8.53 15.13 -1.16
N THR A 75 -9.59 15.76 -0.67
CA THR A 75 -10.96 15.45 -1.09
C THR A 75 -11.00 15.63 -2.60
N ARG A 76 -11.35 14.58 -3.35
CA ARG A 76 -11.65 14.74 -4.79
C ARG A 76 -12.72 15.83 -4.89
N LYS A 77 -12.39 16.98 -5.49
CA LYS A 77 -13.39 17.98 -5.86
C LYS A 77 -14.43 17.24 -6.71
N LYS A 78 -15.69 17.17 -6.25
CA LYS A 78 -16.80 16.87 -7.15
C LYS A 78 -16.75 17.96 -8.22
N ASN A 79 -16.46 17.61 -9.46
CA ASN A 79 -16.59 18.54 -10.57
C ASN A 79 -18.07 18.93 -10.61
N ASN A 80 -18.36 20.19 -10.30
CA ASN A 80 -19.69 20.76 -10.47
C ASN A 80 -20.04 20.62 -11.95
N CYS A 81 -21.08 19.84 -12.27
CA CYS A 81 -21.69 19.86 -13.60
C CYS A 81 -22.09 21.30 -13.92
N LEU A 82 -21.47 21.89 -14.95
CA LEU A 82 -22.11 22.99 -15.67
C LEU A 82 -23.20 22.36 -16.54
N ILE A 83 -24.46 22.67 -16.24
CA ILE A 83 -25.54 22.53 -17.21
C ILE A 83 -25.46 23.78 -18.08
N LEU A 84 -25.28 23.57 -19.39
CA LEU A 84 -25.37 24.59 -20.43
C LEU A 84 -26.81 24.62 -20.97
#